data_AF-A0A486XPT0-F1
#
_entry.id   AF-A0A486XPT0-F1
#
_cell.length_a   1.000
_cell.length_b   1.000
_cell.length_c   1.000
_cell.angle_alpha   90.00
_cell.angle_beta   90.00
_cell.angle_gamma   90.00
#
_symmetry.space_group_name_H-M   'P 1'
#
loop_
_entity.id
_entity.type
_entity.pdbx_description
1 polymer ?
#
loop_
_entity_poly.entity_id
_entity_poly.type
_entity_poly.pdbx_seq_one_letter_code
_entity_poly.pdbx_strand_id
1 'polypeptide(L)' 'MQNASKLNYLALRLYESQASTSTIARLSTTSSRTPTAHQISAALFALNSLHCGGCVLTDEVGLGKTIEAALVISQL' A
#
# COMPACT_ATOMS: atom_id res chain seq x y z
N MET A 1 -11.33 -17.30 -7.07
CA MET A 1 -12.23 -16.25 -6.53
C MET A 1 -11.80 -15.69 -5.16
N GLN A 2 -10.83 -16.29 -4.45
CA GLN A 2 -10.39 -15.81 -3.11
C GLN A 2 -9.42 -14.61 -3.11
N ASN A 3 -8.73 -14.32 -4.23
CA ASN A 3 -7.72 -13.26 -4.25
C ASN A 3 -8.32 -11.84 -4.35
N ALA A 4 -9.43 -11.66 -5.06
CA ALA A 4 -10.04 -10.33 -5.24
C ALA A 4 -10.70 -9.82 -3.95
N SER A 5 -11.36 -10.70 -3.20
CA SER A 5 -11.98 -10.36 -1.92
C SER A 5 -10.94 -10.02 -0.85
N LYS A 6 -9.81 -10.74 -0.81
CA LYS A 6 -8.70 -10.43 0.09
C LYS A 6 -8.04 -9.09 -0.24
N LEU A 7 -7.85 -8.80 -1.53
CA LEU A 7 -7.36 -7.52 -2.01
C LEU A 7 -8.23 -6.35 -1.59
N ASN A 8 -9.55 -6.47 -1.80
CA ASN A 8 -10.51 -5.44 -1.39
C ASN A 8 -10.53 -5.24 0.12
N TYR A 9 -10.42 -6.32 0.90
CA TYR A 9 -10.33 -6.23 2.36
C TYR A 9 -9.06 -5.52 2.84
N LEU A 10 -7.90 -5.81 2.24
CA LEU A 10 -6.64 -5.14 2.60
C LEU A 10 -6.64 -3.67 2.18
N ALA A 11 -7.24 -3.34 1.03
CA ALA A 11 -7.45 -1.96 0.60
C ALA A 11 -8.38 -1.22 1.57
N LEU A 12 -9.45 -1.87 2.05
CA LEU A 12 -10.35 -1.32 3.05
C LEU A 12 -9.64 -1.09 4.40
N ARG A 13 -8.78 -2.01 4.84
CA ARG A 13 -7.99 -1.84 6.06
C ARG A 13 -6.99 -0.69 5.97
N LEU A 14 -6.40 -0.46 4.79
CA LEU A 14 -5.62 0.76 4.54
C LEU A 14 -6.51 2.01 4.58
N TYR A 15 -7.72 1.95 4.00
CA TYR A 15 -8.73 3.01 4.06
C TYR A 15 -9.11 3.39 5.50
N GLU A 16 -9.41 2.40 6.34
CA GLU A 16 -9.72 2.60 7.76
C GLU A 16 -8.52 3.16 8.55
N SER A 17 -7.30 2.91 8.07
CA SER A 17 -6.07 3.51 8.61
C SER A 17 -5.83 4.96 8.15
N GLN A 18 -6.89 5.66 7.68
CA GLN A 18 -6.93 7.01 7.10
C GLN A 18 -6.57 7.15 5.60
N ALA A 19 -6.52 6.07 4.82
CA ALA A 19 -6.39 6.22 3.37
C ALA A 19 -7.67 6.75 2.74
N SER A 20 -7.72 8.07 2.55
CA SER A 20 -8.75 8.72 1.73
C SER A 20 -8.78 8.06 0.35
N THR A 21 -9.95 7.64 -0.12
CA THR A 21 -10.19 7.02 -1.45
C THR A 21 -9.56 7.84 -2.58
N SER A 22 -9.40 9.14 -2.35
CA SER A 22 -8.71 10.09 -3.21
C SER A 22 -7.24 9.76 -3.47
N THR A 23 -6.50 9.13 -2.54
CA THR A 23 -5.07 8.84 -2.70
C THR A 23 -4.82 7.65 -3.64
N ILE A 24 -5.50 6.52 -3.42
CA ILE A 24 -5.41 5.37 -4.34
C ILE A 24 -6.01 5.73 -5.70
N ALA A 25 -7.13 6.48 -5.71
CA ALA A 25 -7.68 7.01 -6.96
C ALA A 25 -6.69 7.96 -7.65
N ARG A 26 -6.00 8.84 -6.91
CA ARG A 26 -4.98 9.74 -7.46
C ARG A 26 -3.81 8.96 -8.05
N LEU A 27 -3.28 7.98 -7.34
CA LEU A 27 -2.24 7.08 -7.85
C LEU A 27 -2.69 6.34 -9.11
N SER A 28 -3.96 5.93 -9.20
CA SER A 28 -4.52 5.34 -10.43
C SER A 28 -4.81 6.36 -11.54
N THR A 29 -5.01 7.64 -11.21
CA THR A 29 -5.21 8.71 -12.22
C THR A 29 -3.91 9.30 -12.74
N THR A 30 -2.85 9.32 -11.92
CA THR A 30 -1.53 9.84 -12.29
C THR A 30 -0.56 8.75 -12.74
N SER A 31 -0.78 7.50 -12.31
CA SER A 31 -0.07 6.33 -12.80
C SER A 31 -1.07 5.35 -13.43
N SER A 32 -0.70 4.76 -14.57
CA SER A 32 -1.55 3.81 -15.30
C SER A 32 -1.83 2.49 -14.55
N ARG A 33 -1.37 2.34 -13.31
CA ARG A 33 -1.31 1.06 -12.62
C ARG A 33 -1.83 1.16 -11.19
N THR A 34 -2.87 0.39 -10.93
CA THR A 34 -3.33 0.08 -9.57
C THR A 34 -2.25 -0.72 -8.82
N PRO A 35 -1.96 -0.39 -7.56
CA PRO A 35 -1.00 -1.15 -6.75
C PRO A 35 -1.44 -2.60 -6.54
N THR A 36 -0.48 -3.51 -6.41
CA THR A 36 -0.75 -4.95 -6.23
C THR A 36 -1.05 -5.31 -4.78
N ALA A 37 -1.55 -6.53 -4.56
CA ALA A 37 -1.86 -7.05 -3.22
C ALA A 37 -0.67 -7.04 -2.27
N HIS A 38 0.49 -7.44 -2.78
CA HIS A 38 1.73 -7.43 -2.02
C HIS A 38 2.12 -6.01 -1.63
N GLN A 39 2.06 -5.07 -2.59
CA GLN A 39 2.42 -3.67 -2.33
C GLN A 39 1.50 -3.01 -1.29
N ILE A 40 0.20 -3.30 -1.36
CA ILE A 40 -0.80 -2.89 -0.37
C ILE A 40 -0.47 -3.49 1.00
N SER A 41 -0.12 -4.78 1.06
CA SER A 41 0.24 -5.45 2.32
C SER A 41 1.55 -4.92 2.92
N ALA A 42 2.56 -4.66 2.08
CA ALA A 42 3.84 -4.08 2.49
C ALA A 42 3.66 -2.67 3.05
N ALA A 43 2.84 -1.85 2.41
CA ALA A 43 2.49 -0.52 2.92
C ALA A 43 1.75 -0.59 4.26
N LEU A 44 0.77 -1.49 4.41
CA LEU A 44 0.06 -1.69 5.68
C LEU A 44 1.04 -2.14 6.79
N PHE A 45 1.96 -3.04 6.48
CA PHE A 45 2.99 -3.48 7.42
C PHE A 45 3.87 -2.31 7.86
N ALA A 46 4.39 -1.54 6.89
CA ALA A 46 5.23 -0.38 7.16
C ALA A 46 4.56 0.69 8.01
N LEU A 47 3.29 1.01 7.73
CA LEU A 47 2.50 1.96 8.54
C LEU A 47 2.34 1.48 9.98
N ASN A 48 2.04 0.20 10.19
CA ASN A 48 1.92 -0.37 11.53
C ASN A 48 3.28 -0.37 12.27
N SER A 49 4.38 -0.57 11.55
CA SER A 49 5.73 -0.58 12.12
C SER A 49 6.26 0.80 12.50
N LEU A 50 5.63 1.91 12.08
CA LEU A 50 6.08 3.27 12.45
C LEU A 50 6.15 3.48 13.97
N HIS A 51 5.18 2.93 14.70
CA HIS A 51 5.15 2.99 16.17
C HIS A 51 6.29 2.21 16.84
N CYS A 52 6.94 1.31 16.09
CA CYS A 52 8.05 0.47 16.54
C CYS A 52 9.41 0.94 15.98
N GLY A 53 9.50 2.16 15.42
CA GLY A 53 10.73 2.70 14.83
C GLY A 53 10.88 2.46 13.32
N GLY A 54 9.85 1.97 12.65
CA GLY A 54 9.82 1.76 11.19
C GLY A 54 10.16 0.33 10.77
N CYS A 55 10.33 0.12 9.46
CA CYS A 55 10.70 -1.17 8.89
C CYS A 55 11.58 -1.01 7.65
N VAL A 56 12.15 -2.13 7.18
CA VAL A 56 12.90 -2.21 5.92
C VAL A 56 12.13 -3.09 4.94
N LEU A 57 11.85 -2.57 3.75
CA LEU A 57 11.22 -3.33 2.66
C LEU A 57 12.31 -4.03 1.83
N THR A 58 12.36 -5.36 1.89
CA THR A 58 13.43 -6.19 1.33
C THR A 58 12.98 -7.07 0.17
N ASP A 59 12.05 -6.60 -0.67
CA ASP A 59 11.62 -7.33 -1.86
C ASP A 59 12.71 -7.41 -2.94
N GLU A 60 12.53 -8.23 -3.98
CA GLU A 60 13.46 -8.31 -5.11
C GLU A 60 13.48 -7.00 -5.94
N VAL A 61 14.57 -6.76 -6.67
CA VAL A 61 14.66 -5.61 -7.58
C VAL A 61 13.56 -5.68 -8.65
N GLY A 62 12.94 -4.54 -8.96
CA GLY A 62 11.84 -4.47 -9.94
C GLY A 62 10.43 -4.77 -9.39
N LEU A 63 10.27 -5.27 -8.15
CA LEU A 63 8.93 -5.52 -7.57
C LEU A 63 8.15 -4.26 -7.17
N GLY A 64 8.83 -3.12 -7.04
CA GLY A 64 8.20 -1.83 -6.79
C GLY A 64 8.24 -1.32 -5.35
N LYS A 65 9.35 -1.56 -4.61
CA LYS A 65 9.62 -0.95 -3.30
C LYS A 65 9.42 0.58 -3.26
N THR A 66 9.71 1.28 -4.36
CA THR A 66 9.46 2.72 -4.48
C THR A 66 7.97 3.05 -4.45
N ILE A 67 7.13 2.21 -5.06
CA ILE A 67 5.66 2.37 -5.05
C ILE A 67 5.13 2.12 -3.64
N GLU A 68 5.65 1.11 -2.94
CA GLU A 68 5.30 0.81 -1.54
C GLU A 68 5.66 1.96 -0.61
N ALA A 69 6.87 2.51 -0.72
CA ALA A 69 7.29 3.68 0.05
C ALA A 69 6.41 4.91 -0.26
N ALA A 70 6.07 5.14 -1.53
CA ALA A 70 5.16 6.24 -1.92
C ALA A 70 3.76 6.06 -1.33
N LEU A 71 3.25 4.82 -1.30
CA LEU A 71 1.97 4.49 -0.64
C LEU A 71 2.03 4.82 0.86
N VAL A 72 3.11 4.44 1.55
CA VAL A 72 3.30 4.72 2.98
C VAL A 72 3.38 6.23 3.25
N ILE A 73 4.23 6.96 2.52
CA ILE A 73 4.39 8.41 2.68
C ILE A 73 3.07 9.14 2.44
N SER A 74 2.25 8.67 1.49
CA SER A 74 0.97 9.32 1.23
C SER A 74 -0.09 9.14 2.33
N GLN A 75 0.20 8.34 3.37
CA GLN A 75 -0.66 8.16 4.55
C GLN A 75 -0.11 8.84 5.81
N LEU A 76 1.10 9.43 5.74
CA LEU A 76 1.68 10.27 6.78
C LEU A 76 1.15 11.71 6.64
#